data_AF-A0A8C6MJV3-F1
#
_entry.id   AF-A0A8C6MJV3-F1
#
_cell.length_a   1.000
_cell.length_b   1.000
_cell.length_c   1.000
_cell.angle_alpha   90.00
_cell.angle_beta   90.00
_cell.angle_gamma   90.00
#
_symmetry.space_group_name_H-M   'P 1'
#
loop_
_entity.id
_entity.type
_entity.pdbx_description
1 polymer ?
#
loop_
_entity_poly.entity_id
_entity_poly.type
_entity_poly.pdbx_seq_one_letter_code
_entity_poly.pdbx_strand_id
1 'polypeptide(L)'
;MALRASPFPNGILACIHAVGWILIFPCFWYLERIIALCKSTSLERIQQQEQECYRHPLKVFFGSIVCFIFFLLTAPLAFLGFLLWAPLQTCRRPFKYHREAPSSPERETHHGFETEGQASFSFATANLCLLPDGLARFNNLGHTQDRASAIGQLIVTSQVGHQSATHVLAAQHLRHQCDEPRQVLSVFPSCLDILCLEEVFDKRAAQKLTNILKPVFGHILYDVGVYTCQPPCRCSSFKFFNSGLFLASRFLVLEAQYHCFPNSSGEDALASKGLLSTKVFIGQNQRGKKVVGYFNCTHLHAPEGEGEVRCEQLNMVMRWIADFQAASKQPDEEVVFDVLCGDFNFDNCSPDDTLEQNHSLFDDYGDPCREGPGKEKPWVIGTLLKQPTLYEEDVNTSLTLKRTLETKELRKQYISPPVAAEGFPLVYPENGQPWIGRRIDYILYRESTISKLCRMEVEAVTFITQLASLTDHIPVSLRLNVTMDSNYDGDDDV
;
A
#
# COMPACT_ATOMS: atom_id res chain seq x y z
N MET A 1 12.23 -16.60 -2.69
CA MET A 1 13.62 -16.05 -2.55
C MET A 1 14.03 -16.03 -1.07
N ALA A 2 15.33 -16.04 -0.74
CA ALA A 2 15.76 -16.05 0.67
C ALA A 2 15.49 -14.71 1.38
N LEU A 3 14.85 -14.76 2.55
CA LEU A 3 14.58 -13.61 3.41
C LEU A 3 15.88 -13.13 4.08
N ARG A 4 16.29 -11.89 3.81
CA ARG A 4 17.57 -11.35 4.27
C ARG A 4 17.44 -9.90 4.72
N ALA A 5 18.08 -9.57 5.85
CA ALA A 5 18.09 -8.21 6.38
C ALA A 5 18.93 -7.24 5.53
N SER A 6 20.07 -7.70 5.01
CA SER A 6 20.92 -6.88 4.15
C SER A 6 20.42 -6.90 2.71
N PRO A 7 20.37 -5.74 2.03
CA PRO A 7 20.06 -5.67 0.60
C PRO A 7 21.20 -6.23 -0.27
N PHE A 8 22.40 -6.47 0.29
CA PHE A 8 23.56 -6.96 -0.46
C PHE A 8 24.06 -8.32 0.03
N PRO A 9 24.73 -9.10 -0.84
CA PRO A 9 25.30 -10.41 -0.49
C PRO A 9 26.35 -10.38 0.62
N ASN A 10 27.14 -9.30 0.72
CA ASN A 10 28.21 -9.15 1.70
C ASN A 10 28.33 -7.70 2.21
N GLY A 11 29.07 -7.51 3.31
CA GLY A 11 29.24 -6.22 3.96
C GLY A 11 30.09 -5.22 3.17
N ILE A 12 31.01 -5.69 2.31
CA ILE A 12 31.84 -4.81 1.47
C ILE A 12 30.95 -4.06 0.46
N LEU A 13 30.09 -4.78 -0.26
CA LEU A 13 29.15 -4.16 -1.21
C LEU A 13 28.19 -3.19 -0.50
N ALA A 14 27.73 -3.55 0.71
CA ALA A 14 26.91 -2.65 1.51
C ALA A 14 27.67 -1.36 1.91
N CYS A 15 28.96 -1.47 2.25
CA CYS A 15 29.81 -0.33 2.57
C CYS A 15 30.02 0.58 1.34
N ILE A 16 30.36 0.00 0.18
CA ILE A 16 30.53 0.78 -1.06
C ILE A 16 29.22 1.49 -1.42
N HIS A 17 28.07 0.81 -1.28
CA HIS A 17 26.77 1.42 -1.48
C HIS A 17 26.52 2.60 -0.52
N ALA A 18 26.88 2.45 0.75
CA ALA A 18 26.74 3.52 1.74
C ALA A 18 27.65 4.72 1.41
N VAL A 19 28.90 4.48 1.02
CA VAL A 19 29.83 5.54 0.58
C VAL A 19 29.29 6.25 -0.67
N GLY A 20 28.78 5.51 -1.65
CA GLY A 20 28.12 6.07 -2.82
C GLY A 20 26.98 7.02 -2.45
N TRP A 21 26.10 6.60 -1.52
CA TRP A 21 25.02 7.47 -1.02
C TRP A 21 25.51 8.67 -0.22
N ILE A 22 26.57 8.55 0.59
CA ILE A 22 27.17 9.68 1.30
C ILE A 22 27.62 10.77 0.32
N LEU A 23 28.15 10.37 -0.83
CA LEU A 23 28.58 11.29 -1.89
C LEU A 23 27.40 11.87 -2.70
N ILE A 24 26.36 11.07 -2.97
CA ILE A 24 25.16 11.51 -3.71
C ILE A 24 24.27 12.44 -2.87
N PHE A 25 24.11 12.13 -1.58
CA PHE A 25 23.07 12.69 -0.73
C PHE A 25 23.07 14.22 -0.65
N PRO A 26 24.22 14.92 -0.49
CA PRO A 26 24.22 16.38 -0.45
C PRO A 26 23.60 17.01 -1.69
N CYS A 27 23.97 16.55 -2.88
CA CYS A 27 23.42 17.04 -4.16
C CYS A 27 21.92 16.77 -4.26
N PHE A 28 21.50 15.53 -3.97
CA PHE A 28 20.09 15.15 -3.93
C PHE A 28 19.28 16.02 -2.96
N TRP A 29 19.81 16.28 -1.76
CA TRP A 29 19.16 17.12 -0.76
C TRP A 29 18.97 18.55 -1.23
N TYR A 30 19.99 19.18 -1.83
CA TYR A 30 19.82 20.54 -2.35
C TYR A 30 18.84 20.62 -3.52
N LEU A 31 18.83 19.61 -4.40
CA LEU A 31 17.81 19.51 -5.45
C LEU A 31 16.39 19.43 -4.86
N GLU A 32 16.20 18.56 -3.86
CA GLU A 32 14.94 18.40 -3.14
C GLU A 32 14.50 19.73 -2.50
N ARG A 33 15.42 20.45 -1.86
CA ARG A 33 15.13 21.79 -1.28
C ARG A 33 14.75 22.84 -2.31
N ILE A 34 15.36 22.85 -3.49
CA ILE A 34 14.97 23.76 -4.58
C ILE A 34 13.52 23.49 -5.00
N ILE A 35 13.16 22.21 -5.20
CA ILE A 35 11.79 21.83 -5.57
C ILE A 35 10.82 22.24 -4.46
N ALA A 36 11.15 21.95 -3.20
CA ALA A 36 10.32 22.30 -2.04
C ALA A 36 10.10 23.81 -1.87
N LEU A 37 11.10 24.64 -2.18
CA LEU A 37 10.97 26.11 -2.14
C LEU A 37 10.07 26.64 -3.27
N CYS A 38 10.08 25.99 -4.43
CA CYS A 38 9.28 26.39 -5.59
C CYS A 38 7.82 25.89 -5.51
N LYS A 39 7.53 24.86 -4.71
CA LYS A 39 6.20 24.26 -4.59
C LYS A 39 5.75 24.20 -3.13
N SER A 40 4.85 25.11 -2.75
CA SER A 40 4.19 25.08 -1.43
C SER A 40 2.88 24.29 -1.46
N THR A 41 2.59 23.62 -0.35
CA THR A 41 1.28 23.00 -0.09
C THR A 41 0.21 24.06 0.21
N SER A 42 -1.07 23.72 0.14
CA SER A 42 -2.16 24.61 0.50
C SER A 42 -2.13 24.99 1.98
N LEU A 43 -1.75 24.05 2.88
CA LEU A 43 -1.55 24.36 4.31
C LEU A 43 -0.48 25.43 4.51
N GLU A 44 0.67 25.28 3.84
CA GLU A 44 1.76 26.26 3.93
C GLU A 44 1.32 27.63 3.36
N ARG A 45 0.53 27.65 2.27
CA ARG A 45 -0.01 28.90 1.72
C ARG A 45 -0.96 29.61 2.69
N ILE A 46 -1.83 28.86 3.37
CA ILE A 46 -2.74 29.40 4.39
C ILE A 46 -1.92 30.01 5.54
N GLN A 47 -0.95 29.27 6.07
CA GLN A 47 -0.06 29.76 7.15
C GLN A 47 0.80 30.96 6.72
N GLN A 48 1.15 31.07 5.43
CA GLN A 48 1.91 32.19 4.90
C GLN A 48 1.07 33.45 4.70
N GLN A 49 -0.23 33.34 4.42
CA GLN A 49 -1.11 34.52 4.35
C GLN A 49 -1.21 35.25 5.70
N GLU A 50 -0.96 34.54 6.80
CA GLU A 50 -0.86 35.11 8.14
C GLU A 50 0.49 35.82 8.40
N GLN A 51 1.48 35.69 7.51
CA GLN A 51 2.82 36.30 7.60
C GLN A 51 2.99 37.48 6.62
N GLU A 52 3.92 38.40 6.92
CA GLU A 52 4.20 39.60 6.10
C GLU A 52 4.50 39.25 4.62
N CYS A 53 3.74 39.83 3.68
CA CYS A 53 3.68 39.45 2.26
C CYS A 53 5.02 39.44 1.49
N TYR A 54 6.04 40.19 1.93
CA TYR A 54 7.31 40.31 1.21
C TYR A 54 8.39 39.33 1.66
N ARG A 55 8.27 38.72 2.84
CA ARG A 55 9.33 37.83 3.38
C ARG A 55 9.44 36.52 2.62
N HIS A 56 8.31 35.97 2.20
CA HIS A 56 8.25 34.70 1.50
C HIS A 56 8.94 34.73 0.12
N PRO A 57 8.61 35.66 -0.82
CA PRO A 57 9.27 35.70 -2.12
C PRO A 57 10.78 35.94 -2.01
N LEU A 58 11.24 36.75 -1.04
CA LEU A 58 12.66 36.93 -0.76
C LEU A 58 13.31 35.63 -0.26
N LYS A 59 12.66 34.92 0.67
CA LYS A 59 13.14 33.62 1.17
C LYS A 59 13.25 32.58 0.06
N VAL A 60 12.26 32.51 -0.84
CA VAL A 60 12.29 31.62 -2.01
C VAL A 60 13.43 32.03 -2.94
N PHE A 61 13.55 33.32 -3.29
CA PHE A 61 14.60 33.80 -4.19
C PHE A 61 16.02 33.52 -3.67
N PHE A 62 16.34 34.01 -2.47
CA PHE A 62 17.67 33.80 -1.88
C PHE A 62 17.91 32.33 -1.52
N GLY A 63 16.90 31.64 -1.01
CA GLY A 63 16.97 30.22 -0.68
C GLY A 63 17.26 29.36 -1.91
N SER A 64 16.57 29.61 -3.02
CA SER A 64 16.78 28.90 -4.29
C SER A 64 18.17 29.17 -4.86
N ILE A 65 18.66 30.42 -4.82
CA ILE A 65 20.03 30.74 -5.27
C ILE A 65 21.06 29.99 -4.43
N VAL A 66 20.94 30.05 -3.09
CA VAL A 66 21.89 29.39 -2.20
C VAL A 66 21.86 27.88 -2.40
N CYS A 67 20.68 27.26 -2.45
CA CYS A 67 20.55 25.82 -2.68
C CYS A 67 21.09 25.42 -4.06
N PHE A 68 20.85 26.22 -5.10
CA PHE A 68 21.35 25.96 -6.46
C PHE A 68 22.88 26.01 -6.53
N ILE A 69 23.52 26.99 -5.87
CA ILE A 69 24.99 27.05 -5.78
C ILE A 69 25.52 25.77 -5.12
N PHE A 70 24.96 25.36 -3.98
CA PHE A 70 25.41 24.14 -3.31
C PHE A 70 25.11 22.85 -4.09
N PHE A 71 24.00 22.80 -4.84
CA PHE A 71 23.72 21.72 -5.78
C PHE A 71 24.84 21.60 -6.82
N LEU A 72 25.24 22.71 -7.46
CA LEU A 72 26.34 22.69 -8.44
C LEU A 72 27.69 22.30 -7.81
N LEU A 73 27.99 22.78 -6.60
CA LEU A 73 29.23 22.44 -5.90
C LEU A 73 29.31 20.96 -5.51
N THR A 74 28.17 20.33 -5.20
CA THR A 74 28.10 18.93 -4.77
C THR A 74 27.86 17.94 -5.93
N ALA A 75 27.48 18.42 -7.11
CA ALA A 75 27.23 17.59 -8.29
C ALA A 75 28.42 16.71 -8.71
N PRO A 76 29.69 17.16 -8.72
CA PRO A 76 30.83 16.30 -9.05
C PRO A 76 31.02 15.13 -8.07
N LEU A 77 30.80 15.38 -6.78
CA LEU A 77 30.84 14.33 -5.75
C LEU A 77 29.69 13.34 -5.96
N ALA A 78 28.50 13.83 -6.25
CA ALA A 78 27.35 12.98 -6.54
C ALA A 78 27.55 12.12 -7.78
N PHE A 79 28.21 12.64 -8.83
CA PHE A 79 28.58 11.86 -9.99
C PHE A 79 29.54 10.71 -9.63
N LEU A 80 30.58 10.98 -8.84
CA LEU A 80 31.47 9.92 -8.33
C LEU A 80 30.69 8.90 -7.48
N GLY A 81 29.82 9.38 -6.60
CA GLY A 81 28.95 8.53 -5.80
C GLY A 81 28.04 7.66 -6.65
N PHE A 82 27.51 8.19 -7.75
CA PHE A 82 26.68 7.45 -8.70
C PHE A 82 27.47 6.35 -9.42
N LEU A 83 28.72 6.62 -9.81
CA LEU A 83 29.60 5.60 -10.40
C LEU A 83 29.89 4.45 -9.43
N LEU A 84 29.93 4.71 -8.13
CA LEU A 84 30.04 3.67 -7.10
C LEU A 84 28.70 2.96 -6.86
N TRP A 85 27.59 3.71 -6.85
CA TRP A 85 26.28 3.23 -6.46
C TRP A 85 25.56 2.42 -7.55
N ALA A 86 25.60 2.87 -8.80
CA ALA A 86 24.81 2.30 -9.90
C ALA A 86 25.18 0.84 -10.23
N PRO A 87 26.48 0.45 -10.33
CA PRO A 87 26.84 -0.94 -10.62
C PRO A 87 26.35 -1.92 -9.55
N LEU A 88 26.30 -1.49 -8.29
CA LEU A 88 25.85 -2.32 -7.17
C LEU A 88 24.37 -2.70 -7.27
N GLN A 89 23.56 -1.95 -8.03
CA GLN A 89 22.14 -2.27 -8.15
C GLN A 89 21.90 -3.60 -8.85
N THR A 90 22.86 -4.08 -9.66
CA THR A 90 22.80 -5.39 -10.34
C THR A 90 22.88 -6.58 -9.38
N CYS A 91 23.51 -6.42 -8.22
CA CYS A 91 23.65 -7.47 -7.20
C CYS A 91 22.79 -7.21 -5.96
N ARG A 92 21.95 -6.16 -5.99
CA ARG A 92 21.02 -5.83 -4.92
C ARG A 92 19.88 -6.85 -4.90
N ARG A 93 19.56 -7.36 -3.71
CA ARG A 93 18.36 -8.16 -3.46
C ARG A 93 17.11 -7.29 -3.65
N PRO A 94 15.97 -7.85 -4.04
CA PRO A 94 14.78 -7.05 -4.36
C PRO A 94 14.14 -6.38 -3.14
N PHE A 95 14.38 -6.85 -1.91
CA PHE A 95 13.82 -6.28 -0.69
C PHE A 95 14.73 -6.51 0.51
N LYS A 96 14.46 -5.80 1.60
CA LYS A 96 15.04 -6.04 2.93
C LYS A 96 13.99 -6.67 3.83
N TYR A 97 14.43 -7.61 4.65
CA TYR A 97 13.58 -8.28 5.64
C TYR A 97 14.02 -7.94 7.06
N HIS A 98 13.13 -7.34 7.83
CA HIS A 98 13.30 -7.17 9.25
C HIS A 98 12.49 -8.23 10.01
N ARG A 99 13.14 -8.83 11.01
CA ARG A 99 12.51 -9.75 11.96
C ARG A 99 12.80 -9.24 13.37
N GLU A 100 11.75 -8.95 14.12
CA GLU A 100 11.80 -8.75 15.57
C GLU A 100 11.22 -10.01 16.21
N ALA A 101 11.94 -10.61 17.15
CA ALA A 101 11.39 -11.76 17.86
C ALA A 101 10.23 -11.27 18.75
N PRO A 102 9.05 -11.90 18.70
CA PRO A 102 7.93 -11.49 19.51
C PRO A 102 8.24 -11.75 20.99
N SER A 103 7.61 -10.98 21.87
CA SER A 103 7.67 -11.23 23.32
C SER A 103 7.05 -12.58 23.71
N SER A 104 6.18 -13.15 22.89
CA SER A 104 5.62 -14.50 23.03
C SER A 104 5.35 -15.15 21.66
N PRO A 105 5.57 -16.47 21.51
CA PRO A 105 5.30 -17.18 20.24
C PRO A 105 3.84 -17.06 19.76
N GLU A 106 2.89 -16.97 20.69
CA GLU A 106 1.45 -16.81 20.45
C GLU A 106 1.09 -15.53 19.66
N ARG A 107 2.02 -14.58 19.52
CA ARG A 107 1.80 -13.36 18.70
C ARG A 107 2.12 -13.55 17.22
N GLU A 108 2.90 -14.59 16.88
CA GLU A 108 3.29 -14.96 15.51
C GLU A 108 2.35 -16.03 14.90
N THR A 109 1.45 -16.61 15.69
CA THR A 109 0.52 -17.68 15.27
C THR A 109 -0.91 -17.41 15.69
N HIS A 110 -1.88 -17.94 14.94
CA HIS A 110 -3.30 -17.91 15.26
C HIS A 110 -3.76 -19.30 15.74
N HIS A 111 -3.88 -19.47 17.06
CA HIS A 111 -4.27 -20.75 17.66
C HIS A 111 -5.74 -21.12 17.46
N GLY A 112 -6.57 -20.23 16.88
CA GLY A 112 -7.98 -20.48 16.64
C GLY A 112 -8.26 -21.75 15.82
N PHE A 113 -7.39 -22.11 14.87
CA PHE A 113 -7.51 -23.37 14.12
C PHE A 113 -7.10 -24.61 14.92
N GLU A 114 -6.28 -24.46 15.95
CA GLU A 114 -5.88 -25.57 16.84
C GLU A 114 -6.97 -25.83 17.89
N THR A 115 -7.64 -24.79 18.38
CA THR A 115 -8.61 -24.89 19.48
C THR A 115 -10.06 -24.97 19.00
N GLU A 116 -10.47 -24.07 18.11
CA GLU A 116 -11.88 -23.84 17.75
C GLU A 116 -12.20 -24.29 16.32
N GLY A 117 -11.18 -24.55 15.51
CA GLY A 117 -11.35 -24.81 14.07
C GLY A 117 -11.76 -23.55 13.29
N GLN A 118 -11.65 -22.37 13.88
CA GLN A 118 -12.05 -21.11 13.26
C GLN A 118 -11.06 -19.99 13.62
N ALA A 119 -10.81 -19.07 12.70
CA ALA A 119 -10.09 -17.84 12.97
C ALA A 119 -10.57 -16.69 12.09
N SER A 120 -10.41 -15.47 12.59
CA SER A 120 -10.59 -14.26 11.78
C SER A 120 -9.23 -13.64 11.46
N PHE A 121 -9.09 -13.15 10.25
CA PHE A 121 -7.91 -12.46 9.75
C PHE A 121 -8.26 -11.05 9.31
N SER A 122 -7.43 -10.08 9.69
CA SER A 122 -7.61 -8.68 9.30
C SER A 122 -6.43 -8.20 8.45
N PHE A 123 -6.76 -7.65 7.29
CA PHE A 123 -5.82 -7.16 6.29
C PHE A 123 -6.07 -5.69 6.02
N ALA A 124 -5.04 -4.92 5.67
CA ALA A 124 -5.21 -3.53 5.22
C ALA A 124 -4.20 -3.14 4.14
N THR A 125 -4.60 -2.20 3.28
CA THR A 125 -3.78 -1.53 2.26
C THR A 125 -3.92 -0.01 2.43
N ALA A 126 -2.85 0.74 2.15
CA ALA A 126 -2.81 2.19 2.32
C ALA A 126 -1.68 2.84 1.50
N ASN A 127 -2.03 3.57 0.44
CA ASN A 127 -1.09 4.46 -0.22
C ASN A 127 -0.78 5.66 0.72
N LEU A 128 0.50 5.86 1.03
CA LEU A 128 0.94 6.88 1.99
C LEU A 128 1.55 8.13 1.33
N CYS A 129 1.76 8.11 0.02
CA CYS A 129 2.41 9.18 -0.73
C CYS A 129 3.71 9.66 -0.05
N LEU A 130 4.57 8.74 0.41
CA LEU A 130 5.84 9.04 1.09
C LEU A 130 7.00 9.21 0.09
N LEU A 131 6.80 10.09 -0.89
CA LEU A 131 7.82 10.55 -1.83
C LEU A 131 8.88 11.43 -1.13
N PRO A 132 10.06 11.65 -1.74
CA PRO A 132 10.93 12.76 -1.36
C PRO A 132 10.14 14.06 -1.20
N ASP A 133 10.45 14.85 -0.16
CA ASP A 133 9.60 15.96 0.29
C ASP A 133 9.25 16.96 -0.82
N GLY A 134 10.22 17.39 -1.62
CA GLY A 134 10.00 18.18 -2.83
C GLY A 134 8.94 17.61 -3.78
N LEU A 135 8.94 16.30 -4.04
CA LEU A 135 7.98 15.63 -4.93
C LEU A 135 6.61 15.43 -4.27
N ALA A 136 6.57 15.11 -2.97
CA ALA A 136 5.31 14.95 -2.23
C ALA A 136 4.42 16.21 -2.30
N ARG A 137 5.02 17.40 -2.46
CA ARG A 137 4.32 18.69 -2.55
C ARG A 137 3.48 18.84 -3.82
N PHE A 138 3.71 18.01 -4.84
CA PHE A 138 2.83 17.95 -6.02
C PHE A 138 1.47 17.35 -5.68
N ASN A 139 1.43 16.38 -4.77
CA ASN A 139 0.21 15.80 -4.20
C ASN A 139 -0.31 16.58 -3.00
N ASN A 140 0.12 17.84 -2.85
CA ASN A 140 -0.24 18.71 -1.72
C ASN A 140 0.20 18.15 -0.35
N LEU A 141 1.25 17.32 -0.30
CA LEU A 141 1.78 16.74 0.94
C LEU A 141 3.21 17.23 1.21
N GLY A 142 3.61 17.29 2.47
CA GLY A 142 4.98 17.69 2.86
C GLY A 142 5.42 16.97 4.12
N HIS A 143 6.62 17.28 4.58
CA HIS A 143 7.23 16.72 5.79
C HIS A 143 7.25 15.18 5.82
N THR A 144 7.69 14.55 4.73
CA THR A 144 7.58 13.09 4.52
C THR A 144 8.04 12.25 5.71
N GLN A 145 9.17 12.60 6.33
CA GLN A 145 9.69 11.85 7.48
C GLN A 145 8.86 12.03 8.76
N ASP A 146 8.25 13.19 8.96
CA ASP A 146 7.40 13.46 10.12
C ASP A 146 6.03 12.80 9.95
N ARG A 147 5.47 12.86 8.72
CA ARG A 147 4.27 12.09 8.35
C ARG A 147 4.49 10.60 8.55
N ALA A 148 5.61 10.04 8.08
CA ALA A 148 5.93 8.63 8.28
C ALA A 148 5.96 8.24 9.77
N SER A 149 6.56 9.08 10.62
CA SER A 149 6.51 8.87 12.07
C SER A 149 5.08 8.91 12.61
N ALA A 150 4.30 9.93 12.25
CA ALA A 150 2.92 10.10 12.72
C ALA A 150 2.02 8.94 12.29
N ILE A 151 2.08 8.55 11.02
CA ILE A 151 1.35 7.41 10.44
C ILE A 151 1.69 6.13 11.21
N GLY A 152 2.99 5.83 11.39
CA GLY A 152 3.43 4.66 12.14
C GLY A 152 2.89 4.64 13.58
N GLN A 153 2.93 5.78 14.27
CA GLN A 153 2.43 5.89 15.65
C GLN A 153 0.92 5.70 15.73
N LEU A 154 0.16 6.25 14.77
CA LEU A 154 -1.29 6.07 14.70
C LEU A 154 -1.67 4.60 14.51
N ILE A 155 -1.00 3.90 13.59
CA ILE A 155 -1.21 2.47 13.34
C ILE A 155 -0.91 1.66 14.61
N VAL A 156 0.25 1.86 15.23
CA VAL A 156 0.64 1.16 16.47
C VAL A 156 -0.32 1.44 17.61
N THR A 157 -0.72 2.70 17.80
CA THR A 157 -1.67 3.09 18.86
C THR A 157 -2.98 2.31 18.72
N SER A 158 -3.48 2.14 17.49
CA SER A 158 -4.69 1.38 17.22
C SER A 158 -4.54 -0.12 17.53
N GLN A 159 -3.33 -0.67 17.49
CA GLN A 159 -3.06 -2.08 17.82
C GLN A 159 -2.78 -2.31 19.32
N VAL A 160 -2.18 -1.32 20.00
CA VAL A 160 -1.81 -1.42 21.44
C VAL A 160 -2.97 -1.01 22.36
N GLY A 161 -3.98 -0.31 21.84
CA GLY A 161 -5.20 0.04 22.56
C GLY A 161 -5.97 -1.21 23.03
N HIS A 162 -5.53 -1.81 24.14
CA HIS A 162 -6.24 -2.86 24.85
C HIS A 162 -7.62 -2.33 25.29
N GLN A 163 -8.66 -3.12 25.00
CA GLN A 163 -9.92 -3.12 25.74
C GLN A 163 -10.72 -1.80 25.71
N SER A 164 -11.30 -1.48 24.56
CA SER A 164 -12.70 -1.07 24.61
C SER A 164 -13.52 -2.18 23.99
N ALA A 165 -14.05 -3.04 24.86
CA ALA A 165 -15.16 -3.95 24.56
C ALA A 165 -16.28 -3.24 23.78
N THR A 166 -16.37 -1.91 23.88
CA THR A 166 -17.20 -0.99 23.13
C THR A 166 -17.07 -1.10 21.60
N HIS A 167 -15.91 -1.40 21.00
CA HIS A 167 -15.79 -1.50 19.53
C HIS A 167 -16.18 -2.89 19.00
N VAL A 168 -15.87 -3.96 19.73
CA VAL A 168 -16.35 -5.32 19.42
C VAL A 168 -17.86 -5.40 19.65
N LEU A 169 -18.37 -4.77 20.72
CA LEU A 169 -19.80 -4.62 20.97
C LEU A 169 -20.48 -3.70 19.96
N ALA A 170 -19.83 -2.63 19.47
CA ALA A 170 -20.37 -1.82 18.38
C ALA A 170 -20.43 -2.60 17.06
N ALA A 171 -19.41 -3.40 16.74
CA ALA A 171 -19.44 -4.31 15.59
C ALA A 171 -20.53 -5.39 15.72
N GLN A 172 -20.75 -5.93 16.92
CA GLN A 172 -21.86 -6.86 17.22
C GLN A 172 -23.24 -6.19 17.24
N HIS A 173 -23.35 -4.91 17.63
CA HIS A 173 -24.60 -4.16 17.64
C HIS A 173 -24.98 -3.65 16.24
N LEU A 174 -23.99 -3.31 15.41
CA LEU A 174 -24.17 -2.98 13.99
C LEU A 174 -24.59 -4.19 13.15
N ARG A 175 -24.15 -5.42 13.51
CA ARG A 175 -24.67 -6.68 12.92
C ARG A 175 -26.17 -6.86 13.06
N HIS A 176 -26.81 -6.18 14.02
CA HIS A 176 -28.26 -6.27 14.22
C HIS A 176 -29.06 -5.14 13.55
N GLN A 177 -28.41 -4.16 12.92
CA GLN A 177 -29.08 -3.00 12.30
C GLN A 177 -28.79 -2.80 10.80
N CYS A 178 -27.72 -3.38 10.25
CA CYS A 178 -27.43 -3.35 8.81
C CYS A 178 -26.98 -4.73 8.33
N ASP A 179 -27.65 -5.27 7.29
CA ASP A 179 -27.25 -6.49 6.57
C ASP A 179 -25.93 -6.33 5.76
N GLU A 180 -25.33 -5.14 5.75
CA GLU A 180 -24.19 -4.81 4.87
C GLU A 180 -22.84 -4.77 5.62
N PRO A 181 -21.74 -5.31 5.04
CA PRO A 181 -20.45 -5.49 5.71
C PRO A 181 -19.63 -4.18 5.90
N ARG A 182 -20.15 -3.03 5.49
CA ARG A 182 -19.41 -1.75 5.46
C ARG A 182 -19.22 -1.15 6.86
N GLN A 183 -18.00 -0.67 7.11
CA GLN A 183 -17.67 0.19 8.26
C GLN A 183 -16.84 1.41 7.84
N VAL A 184 -17.08 2.57 8.45
CA VAL A 184 -16.17 3.73 8.37
C VAL A 184 -15.62 3.98 9.77
N LEU A 185 -14.31 3.80 9.95
CA LEU A 185 -13.65 3.90 11.26
C LEU A 185 -12.65 5.06 11.28
N SER A 186 -12.65 5.80 12.39
CA SER A 186 -11.66 6.87 12.67
C SER A 186 -10.32 6.37 13.16
N VAL A 187 -10.18 5.04 13.32
CA VAL A 187 -8.98 4.32 13.74
C VAL A 187 -8.82 3.05 12.92
N PHE A 188 -7.58 2.59 12.71
CA PHE A 188 -7.31 1.25 12.17
C PHE A 188 -7.96 0.17 13.05
N PRO A 189 -8.43 -0.96 12.47
CA PRO A 189 -8.91 -2.10 13.25
C PRO A 189 -7.87 -2.57 14.28
N SER A 190 -8.31 -2.96 15.48
CA SER A 190 -7.44 -3.26 16.63
C SER A 190 -6.71 -4.61 16.59
N CYS A 191 -6.96 -5.41 15.56
CA CYS A 191 -6.37 -6.74 15.40
C CYS A 191 -5.87 -6.91 13.97
N LEU A 192 -5.11 -5.94 13.46
CA LEU A 192 -4.58 -5.98 12.10
C LEU A 192 -3.45 -7.01 12.02
N ASP A 193 -3.56 -7.96 11.11
CA ASP A 193 -2.61 -9.08 10.99
C ASP A 193 -1.56 -8.83 9.91
N ILE A 194 -1.98 -8.32 8.75
CA ILE A 194 -1.08 -7.96 7.66
C ILE A 194 -1.46 -6.58 7.10
N LEU A 195 -0.47 -5.73 6.95
CA LEU A 195 -0.57 -4.38 6.44
C LEU A 195 0.32 -4.23 5.20
N CYS A 196 -0.28 -3.88 4.07
CA CYS A 196 0.42 -3.36 2.90
C CYS A 196 0.38 -1.83 2.91
N LEU A 197 1.50 -1.22 2.55
CA LEU A 197 1.61 0.21 2.30
C LEU A 197 2.25 0.44 0.94
N GLU A 198 1.67 1.38 0.19
CA GLU A 198 2.11 1.81 -1.13
C GLU A 198 2.77 3.21 -1.02
N GLU A 199 3.58 3.54 -2.04
CA GLU A 199 4.33 4.80 -2.14
C GLU A 199 5.28 5.13 -0.98
N VAL A 200 5.85 4.11 -0.33
CA VAL A 200 6.93 4.25 0.66
C VAL A 200 8.29 4.39 -0.04
N PHE A 201 8.45 5.45 -0.84
CA PHE A 201 9.63 5.68 -1.67
C PHE A 201 10.83 6.27 -0.90
N ASP A 202 10.62 7.21 0.02
CA ASP A 202 11.72 7.80 0.80
C ASP A 202 12.28 6.75 1.79
N LYS A 203 13.57 6.41 1.60
CA LYS A 203 14.26 5.38 2.39
C LYS A 203 14.33 5.69 3.89
N ARG A 204 14.35 6.98 4.29
CA ARG A 204 14.41 7.39 5.70
C ARG A 204 13.03 7.28 6.33
N ALA A 205 11.97 7.64 5.59
CA ALA A 205 10.59 7.41 5.97
C ALA A 205 10.30 5.91 6.15
N ALA A 206 10.73 5.07 5.19
CA ALA A 206 10.62 3.61 5.30
C ALA A 206 11.31 3.08 6.57
N GLN A 207 12.52 3.55 6.89
CA GLN A 207 13.24 3.14 8.10
C GLN A 207 12.51 3.57 9.39
N LYS A 208 11.93 4.78 9.41
CA LYS A 208 11.12 5.27 10.54
C LYS A 208 9.88 4.39 10.74
N LEU A 209 9.15 4.08 9.66
CA LEU A 209 8.02 3.16 9.69
C LEU A 209 8.43 1.79 10.22
N THR A 210 9.49 1.17 9.71
CA THR A 210 10.00 -0.11 10.21
C THR A 210 10.27 -0.06 11.72
N ASN A 211 10.96 0.98 12.19
CA ASN A 211 11.32 1.11 13.60
C ASN A 211 10.10 1.28 14.52
N ILE A 212 9.05 1.93 14.03
CA ILE A 212 7.82 2.19 14.80
C ILE A 212 6.89 0.99 14.76
N LEU A 213 6.74 0.34 13.60
CA LEU A 213 5.79 -0.76 13.38
C LEU A 213 6.28 -2.11 13.93
N LYS A 214 7.60 -2.33 14.02
CA LYS A 214 8.18 -3.63 14.44
C LYS A 214 7.71 -4.21 15.79
N PRO A 215 7.30 -3.43 16.82
CA PRO A 215 6.79 -4.00 18.07
C PRO A 215 5.43 -4.69 17.91
N VAL A 216 4.67 -4.30 16.88
CA VAL A 216 3.34 -4.84 16.55
C VAL A 216 3.46 -5.88 15.43
N PHE A 217 4.22 -5.57 14.39
CA PHE A 217 4.44 -6.43 13.23
C PHE A 217 5.88 -6.95 13.24
N GLY A 218 6.07 -8.16 13.78
CA GLY A 218 7.41 -8.77 13.92
C GLY A 218 8.11 -9.04 12.59
N HIS A 219 7.38 -9.09 11.47
CA HIS A 219 7.91 -9.41 10.15
C HIS A 219 7.64 -8.27 9.17
N ILE A 220 8.70 -7.61 8.69
CA ILE A 220 8.56 -6.45 7.79
C ILE A 220 9.43 -6.64 6.55
N LEU A 221 8.84 -6.50 5.37
CA LEU A 221 9.52 -6.40 4.08
C LEU A 221 9.44 -4.96 3.59
N TYR A 222 10.59 -4.33 3.36
CA TYR A 222 10.66 -2.92 2.97
C TYR A 222 11.80 -2.66 1.99
N ASP A 223 11.82 -1.45 1.41
CA ASP A 223 12.74 -1.10 0.32
C ASP A 223 12.62 -2.12 -0.84
N VAL A 224 11.37 -2.50 -1.14
CA VAL A 224 11.01 -3.48 -2.15
C VAL A 224 11.14 -2.85 -3.54
N GLY A 225 11.80 -3.51 -4.48
CA GLY A 225 12.05 -2.98 -5.83
C GLY A 225 13.45 -3.28 -6.33
N VAL A 226 13.66 -3.14 -7.62
CA VAL A 226 14.97 -3.24 -8.26
C VAL A 226 15.33 -1.92 -8.94
N TYR A 227 16.51 -1.39 -8.64
CA TYR A 227 17.01 -0.14 -9.23
C TYR A 227 17.79 -0.47 -10.51
N THR A 228 17.13 -1.10 -11.49
CA THR A 228 17.80 -1.77 -12.61
C THR A 228 18.74 -0.86 -13.38
N CYS A 229 19.94 -1.35 -13.69
CA CYS A 229 20.74 -0.94 -14.83
C CYS A 229 21.14 -2.24 -15.54
N GLN A 230 20.30 -2.71 -16.47
CA GLN A 230 20.65 -3.90 -17.25
C GLN A 230 21.69 -3.52 -18.32
N PRO A 231 22.63 -4.42 -18.65
CA PRO A 231 23.66 -4.15 -19.65
C PRO A 231 23.05 -3.79 -21.02
N PRO A 232 23.78 -3.05 -21.87
CA PRO A 232 23.26 -2.31 -23.03
C PRO A 232 22.61 -3.15 -24.16
N CYS A 233 22.45 -4.46 -24.01
CA CYS A 233 21.94 -5.36 -25.03
C CYS A 233 20.51 -5.86 -24.78
N ARG A 234 19.84 -5.42 -23.71
CA ARG A 234 18.40 -5.60 -23.50
C ARG A 234 17.85 -4.29 -22.94
N CYS A 235 16.83 -3.74 -23.60
CA CYS A 235 16.20 -2.44 -23.35
C CYS A 235 16.40 -1.93 -21.91
N SER A 236 17.32 -0.99 -21.72
CA SER A 236 17.74 -0.47 -20.42
C SER A 236 16.76 0.60 -19.94
N SER A 237 16.00 0.33 -18.88
CA SER A 237 15.33 1.39 -18.11
C SER A 237 15.94 1.49 -16.72
N PHE A 238 16.52 2.66 -16.42
CA PHE A 238 17.08 2.95 -15.12
C PHE A 238 15.97 3.31 -14.14
N LYS A 239 15.82 2.55 -13.06
CA LYS A 239 14.82 2.84 -12.00
C LYS A 239 15.49 3.62 -10.87
N PHE A 240 15.06 4.87 -10.67
CA PHE A 240 15.56 5.73 -9.59
C PHE A 240 14.82 5.51 -8.27
N PHE A 241 13.54 5.14 -8.36
CA PHE A 241 12.71 4.80 -7.20
C PHE A 241 12.53 3.28 -7.11
N ASN A 242 12.38 2.80 -5.87
CA ASN A 242 11.94 1.43 -5.64
C ASN A 242 10.45 1.30 -6.01
N SER A 243 9.81 0.21 -5.60
CA SER A 243 8.37 0.00 -5.88
C SER A 243 7.44 0.85 -5.02
N GLY A 244 7.94 1.43 -3.93
CA GLY A 244 7.11 2.02 -2.89
C GLY A 244 6.35 0.99 -2.03
N LEU A 245 6.42 -0.32 -2.34
CA LEU A 245 5.76 -1.35 -1.55
C LEU A 245 6.49 -1.58 -0.21
N PHE A 246 5.69 -1.74 0.82
CA PHE A 246 6.10 -2.08 2.18
C PHE A 246 5.06 -3.04 2.77
N LEU A 247 5.50 -4.17 3.29
CA LEU A 247 4.64 -5.17 3.93
C LEU A 247 5.03 -5.35 5.39
N ALA A 248 4.06 -5.29 6.29
CA ALA A 248 4.21 -5.61 7.69
C ALA A 248 3.23 -6.72 8.09
N SER A 249 3.73 -7.77 8.72
CA SER A 249 2.97 -8.97 9.09
C SER A 249 3.23 -9.33 10.56
N ARG A 250 2.16 -9.71 11.26
CA ARG A 250 2.24 -10.38 12.57
C ARG A 250 2.71 -11.82 12.42
N PHE A 251 2.29 -12.47 11.33
CA PHE A 251 2.64 -13.85 11.02
C PHE A 251 4.04 -13.99 10.44
N LEU A 252 4.67 -15.14 10.70
CA LEU A 252 5.97 -15.50 10.16
C LEU A 252 5.91 -15.59 8.63
N VAL A 253 6.68 -14.72 7.96
CA VAL A 253 6.90 -14.82 6.51
C VAL A 253 7.81 -16.01 6.24
N LEU A 254 7.27 -17.01 5.51
CA LEU A 254 8.00 -18.20 5.07
C LEU A 254 8.77 -17.92 3.79
N GLU A 255 8.07 -17.33 2.81
CA GLU A 255 8.61 -17.03 1.50
C GLU A 255 8.12 -15.68 1.00
N ALA A 256 8.98 -15.00 0.25
CA ALA A 256 8.65 -13.77 -0.45
C ALA A 256 9.33 -13.73 -1.81
N GLN A 257 8.66 -13.11 -2.78
CA GLN A 257 9.13 -12.89 -4.13
C GLN A 257 8.61 -11.56 -4.68
N TYR A 258 9.45 -10.85 -5.41
CA TYR A 258 9.10 -9.57 -6.01
C TYR A 258 9.37 -9.60 -7.52
N HIS A 259 8.43 -9.08 -8.29
CA HIS A 259 8.53 -8.89 -9.73
C HIS A 259 8.25 -7.43 -10.10
N CYS A 260 9.12 -6.84 -10.92
CA CYS A 260 8.94 -5.49 -11.46
C CYS A 260 8.19 -5.56 -12.79
N PHE A 261 7.22 -4.67 -13.01
CA PHE A 261 6.59 -4.53 -14.31
C PHE A 261 7.58 -3.99 -15.35
N PRO A 262 7.59 -4.53 -16.57
CA PRO A 262 8.48 -4.09 -17.63
C PRO A 262 7.94 -2.89 -18.43
N ASN A 263 6.63 -2.59 -18.34
CA ASN A 263 5.88 -1.78 -19.30
C ASN A 263 5.35 -0.44 -18.74
N SER A 264 6.11 0.29 -17.92
CA SER A 264 5.71 1.61 -17.42
C SER A 264 6.14 2.77 -18.34
N SER A 265 5.32 3.80 -18.44
CA SER A 265 5.56 5.05 -19.18
C SER A 265 5.71 6.26 -18.22
N GLY A 266 6.02 7.44 -18.76
CA GLY A 266 6.00 8.70 -18.01
C GLY A 266 6.91 8.74 -16.77
N GLU A 267 6.40 9.34 -15.68
CA GLU A 267 7.11 9.41 -14.39
C GLU A 267 7.24 8.03 -13.72
N ASP A 268 6.22 7.18 -13.91
CA ASP A 268 6.19 5.79 -13.41
C ASP A 268 7.30 4.92 -14.02
N ALA A 269 7.81 5.28 -15.20
CA ALA A 269 8.99 4.64 -15.78
C ALA A 269 10.24 4.73 -14.88
N LEU A 270 10.32 5.71 -13.98
CA LEU A 270 11.42 5.89 -13.04
C LEU A 270 11.25 5.06 -11.75
N ALA A 271 10.05 4.57 -11.47
CA ALA A 271 9.75 3.70 -10.34
C ALA A 271 9.76 2.22 -10.75
N SER A 272 10.23 1.38 -9.83
CA SER A 272 10.16 -0.08 -10.00
C SER A 272 8.79 -0.56 -9.53
N LYS A 273 7.69 -0.15 -10.16
CA LYS A 273 6.35 -0.67 -9.83
C LYS A 273 6.25 -2.17 -10.13
N GLY A 274 5.43 -2.91 -9.38
CA GLY A 274 5.46 -4.36 -9.44
C GLY A 274 4.54 -5.08 -8.46
N LEU A 275 4.78 -6.38 -8.31
CA LEU A 275 4.07 -7.29 -7.42
C LEU A 275 5.02 -7.87 -6.37
N LEU A 276 4.64 -7.78 -5.10
CA LEU A 276 5.23 -8.51 -3.99
C LEU A 276 4.29 -9.64 -3.55
N SER A 277 4.72 -10.88 -3.71
CA SER A 277 4.00 -12.07 -3.25
C SER A 277 4.66 -12.64 -2.02
N THR A 278 3.85 -13.00 -1.02
CA THR A 278 4.32 -13.60 0.23
C THR A 278 3.49 -14.79 0.64
N LYS A 279 4.16 -15.73 1.31
CA LYS A 279 3.56 -16.88 1.97
C LYS A 279 3.86 -16.77 3.45
N VAL A 280 2.83 -16.80 4.29
CA VAL A 280 2.94 -16.67 5.74
C VAL A 280 2.51 -17.95 6.45
N PHE A 281 3.12 -18.22 7.59
CA PHE A 281 2.74 -19.30 8.48
C PHE A 281 1.73 -18.81 9.51
N ILE A 282 0.61 -19.49 9.62
CA ILE A 282 -0.48 -19.10 10.51
C ILE A 282 -0.44 -19.90 11.82
N GLY A 283 -0.16 -21.20 11.74
CA GLY A 283 -0.23 -22.10 12.90
C GLY A 283 -0.43 -23.53 12.46
N GLN A 284 -0.96 -24.38 13.32
CA GLN A 284 -1.40 -25.72 12.96
C GLN A 284 -2.93 -25.81 13.03
N ASN A 285 -3.51 -26.87 12.46
CA ASN A 285 -4.91 -27.21 12.69
C ASN A 285 -5.03 -28.29 13.77
N GLN A 286 -6.26 -28.65 14.15
CA GLN A 286 -6.55 -29.74 15.10
C GLN A 286 -5.90 -31.09 14.77
N ARG A 287 -5.53 -31.33 13.51
CA ARG A 287 -4.85 -32.55 13.03
C ARG A 287 -3.32 -32.43 13.02
N GLY A 288 -2.77 -31.32 13.51
CA GLY A 288 -1.33 -31.03 13.50
C GLY A 288 -0.76 -30.65 12.13
N LYS A 289 -1.59 -30.48 11.09
CA LYS A 289 -1.12 -30.02 9.78
C LYS A 289 -0.79 -28.54 9.80
N LYS A 290 0.20 -28.16 8.99
CA LYS A 290 0.62 -26.76 8.85
C LYS A 290 -0.46 -25.92 8.18
N VAL A 291 -0.76 -24.75 8.72
CA VAL A 291 -1.70 -23.78 8.15
C VAL A 291 -0.94 -22.57 7.62
N VAL A 292 -1.21 -22.18 6.38
CA VAL A 292 -0.53 -21.09 5.67
C VAL A 292 -1.50 -20.16 4.96
N GLY A 293 -1.06 -18.94 4.66
CA GLY A 293 -1.81 -18.00 3.85
C GLY A 293 -0.94 -17.33 2.80
N TYR A 294 -1.55 -16.96 1.68
CA TYR A 294 -0.90 -16.16 0.63
C TYR A 294 -1.38 -14.72 0.71
N PHE A 295 -0.43 -13.79 0.68
CA PHE A 295 -0.72 -12.36 0.68
C PHE A 295 0.12 -11.67 -0.38
N ASN A 296 -0.56 -11.01 -1.30
CA ASN A 296 0.03 -10.36 -2.47
C ASN A 296 -0.31 -8.88 -2.44
N CYS A 297 0.67 -8.04 -2.77
CA CYS A 297 0.44 -6.61 -2.92
C CYS A 297 1.12 -6.02 -4.15
N THR A 298 0.47 -5.03 -4.75
CA THR A 298 0.95 -4.38 -5.97
C THR A 298 0.67 -2.89 -5.98
N HIS A 299 1.37 -2.18 -6.85
CA HIS A 299 1.08 -0.79 -7.19
C HIS A 299 1.17 -0.70 -8.71
N LEU A 300 0.03 -0.49 -9.37
CA LEU A 300 -0.08 -0.48 -10.83
C LEU A 300 0.27 0.88 -11.44
N HIS A 301 0.37 0.91 -12.77
CA HIS A 301 0.62 2.11 -13.57
C HIS A 301 -0.43 3.21 -13.35
N ALA A 302 0.04 4.42 -13.02
CA ALA A 302 -0.79 5.53 -12.57
C ALA A 302 -1.45 6.39 -13.67
N PRO A 303 -0.80 6.71 -14.81
CA PRO A 303 -1.37 7.58 -15.82
C PRO A 303 -2.79 7.19 -16.29
N GLU A 304 -3.71 8.16 -16.23
CA GLU A 304 -5.08 8.03 -16.78
C GLU A 304 -5.01 7.86 -18.31
N GLY A 305 -6.01 7.18 -18.90
CA GLY A 305 -6.04 6.86 -20.34
C GLY A 305 -5.11 5.74 -20.80
N GLU A 306 -4.29 5.15 -19.91
CA GLU A 306 -3.35 4.06 -20.25
C GLU A 306 -3.83 2.68 -19.73
N GLY A 307 -5.14 2.41 -19.82
CA GLY A 307 -5.74 1.18 -19.29
C GLY A 307 -5.21 -0.12 -19.89
N GLU A 308 -4.73 -0.11 -21.14
CA GLU A 308 -4.07 -1.26 -21.77
C GLU A 308 -2.82 -1.70 -20.99
N VAL A 309 -2.01 -0.74 -20.51
CA VAL A 309 -0.82 -1.02 -19.70
C VAL A 309 -1.22 -1.68 -18.38
N ARG A 310 -2.27 -1.16 -17.73
CA ARG A 310 -2.80 -1.74 -16.49
C ARG A 310 -3.35 -3.16 -16.72
N CYS A 311 -4.08 -3.42 -17.80
CA CYS A 311 -4.52 -4.77 -18.17
C CYS A 311 -3.36 -5.74 -18.39
N GLU A 312 -2.30 -5.32 -19.09
CA GLU A 312 -1.10 -6.15 -19.22
C GLU A 312 -0.44 -6.43 -17.87
N GLN A 313 -0.38 -5.45 -16.97
CA GLN A 313 0.13 -5.63 -15.62
C GLN A 313 -0.74 -6.59 -14.80
N LEU A 314 -2.06 -6.50 -14.87
CA LEU A 314 -3.00 -7.43 -14.22
C LEU A 314 -2.81 -8.86 -14.73
N ASN A 315 -2.60 -9.05 -16.04
CA ASN A 315 -2.24 -10.35 -16.62
C ASN A 315 -0.94 -10.91 -16.04
N MET A 316 0.09 -10.06 -15.88
CA MET A 316 1.34 -10.45 -15.23
C MET A 316 1.13 -10.79 -13.75
N VAL A 317 0.31 -10.03 -13.03
CA VAL A 317 -0.04 -10.29 -11.63
C VAL A 317 -0.64 -11.68 -11.47
N MET A 318 -1.68 -12.03 -12.24
CA MET A 318 -2.30 -13.36 -12.16
C MET A 318 -1.28 -14.48 -12.41
N ARG A 319 -0.46 -14.33 -13.46
CA ARG A 319 0.58 -15.31 -13.79
C ARG A 319 1.62 -15.46 -12.68
N TRP A 320 2.16 -14.36 -12.19
CA TRP A 320 3.22 -14.39 -11.17
C TRP A 320 2.72 -14.90 -9.82
N ILE A 321 1.47 -14.63 -9.44
CA ILE A 321 0.85 -15.23 -8.25
C ILE A 321 0.75 -16.75 -8.44
N ALA A 322 0.25 -17.21 -9.57
CA ALA A 322 0.14 -18.65 -9.86
C ALA A 322 1.51 -19.35 -9.83
N ASP A 323 2.53 -18.75 -10.47
CA ASP A 323 3.90 -19.26 -10.48
C ASP A 323 4.49 -19.32 -9.05
N PHE A 324 4.30 -18.26 -8.25
CA PHE A 324 4.77 -18.20 -6.86
C PHE A 324 4.13 -19.28 -5.98
N GLN A 325 2.82 -19.47 -6.10
CA GLN A 325 2.10 -20.51 -5.36
C GLN A 325 2.53 -21.89 -5.79
N ALA A 326 2.66 -22.15 -7.10
CA ALA A 326 3.12 -23.43 -7.61
C ALA A 326 4.54 -23.77 -7.12
N ALA A 327 5.42 -22.77 -7.01
CA ALA A 327 6.80 -22.95 -6.56
C ALA A 327 6.96 -23.11 -5.04
N SER A 328 6.05 -22.53 -4.25
CA SER A 328 6.17 -22.50 -2.77
C SER A 328 5.23 -23.45 -2.04
N LYS A 329 4.19 -23.98 -2.71
CA LYS A 329 3.23 -24.92 -2.11
C LYS A 329 3.92 -26.22 -1.65
N GLN A 330 3.58 -26.66 -0.45
CA GLN A 330 4.02 -27.94 0.11
C GLN A 330 2.84 -28.92 0.20
N PRO A 331 3.06 -30.25 0.11
CA PRO A 331 1.98 -31.23 0.16
C PRO A 331 1.23 -31.30 1.49
N ASP A 332 1.92 -30.97 2.60
CA ASP A 332 1.41 -31.10 3.97
C ASP A 332 1.09 -29.75 4.60
N GLU A 333 0.37 -28.90 3.85
CA GLU A 333 -0.13 -27.63 4.37
C GLU A 333 -1.54 -27.31 3.85
N GLU A 334 -2.31 -26.62 4.69
CA GLU A 334 -3.66 -26.14 4.38
C GLU A 334 -3.61 -24.62 4.17
N VAL A 335 -4.10 -24.16 3.01
CA VAL A 335 -4.18 -22.73 2.69
C VAL A 335 -5.50 -22.18 3.21
N VAL A 336 -5.47 -21.16 4.06
CA VAL A 336 -6.67 -20.56 4.67
C VAL A 336 -7.11 -19.24 4.07
N PHE A 337 -6.20 -18.53 3.41
CA PHE A 337 -6.54 -17.33 2.66
C PHE A 337 -5.57 -17.08 1.53
N ASP A 338 -6.05 -16.34 0.55
CA ASP A 338 -5.31 -15.86 -0.60
C ASP A 338 -5.82 -14.46 -0.93
N VAL A 339 -5.02 -13.45 -0.60
CA VAL A 339 -5.40 -12.04 -0.68
C VAL A 339 -4.52 -11.32 -1.68
N LEU A 340 -5.12 -10.44 -2.49
CA LEU A 340 -4.44 -9.50 -3.37
C LEU A 340 -4.93 -8.09 -3.05
N CYS A 341 -4.01 -7.18 -2.74
CA CYS A 341 -4.37 -5.78 -2.47
C CYS A 341 -3.41 -4.80 -3.12
N GLY A 342 -3.78 -3.52 -3.10
CA GLY A 342 -2.90 -2.46 -3.59
C GLY A 342 -3.65 -1.27 -4.14
N ASP A 343 -2.85 -0.29 -4.56
CA ASP A 343 -3.30 0.80 -5.41
C ASP A 343 -3.25 0.35 -6.89
N PHE A 344 -4.44 0.18 -7.47
CA PHE A 344 -4.59 -0.31 -8.83
C PHE A 344 -4.66 0.84 -9.85
N ASN A 345 -4.77 2.09 -9.40
CA ASN A 345 -4.86 3.28 -10.25
C ASN A 345 -5.98 3.29 -11.30
N PHE A 346 -6.98 2.41 -11.16
CA PHE A 346 -8.23 2.43 -11.94
C PHE A 346 -9.41 2.23 -10.99
N ASP A 347 -10.54 2.85 -11.27
CA ASP A 347 -11.74 2.70 -10.47
C ASP A 347 -12.82 1.88 -11.18
N ASN A 348 -13.87 1.51 -10.43
CA ASN A 348 -14.96 0.70 -10.93
C ASN A 348 -16.21 1.53 -11.27
N CYS A 349 -16.04 2.78 -11.72
CA CYS A 349 -17.16 3.66 -12.11
C CYS A 349 -16.86 4.65 -13.24
N SER A 350 -15.59 4.89 -13.57
CA SER A 350 -15.12 5.76 -14.64
C SER A 350 -15.23 5.07 -15.99
N PRO A 351 -15.78 5.72 -17.02
CA PRO A 351 -15.74 5.20 -18.38
C PRO A 351 -14.32 4.96 -18.92
N ASP A 352 -13.33 5.75 -18.47
CA ASP A 352 -11.92 5.61 -18.87
C ASP A 352 -11.32 4.25 -18.47
N ASP A 353 -11.81 3.65 -17.37
CA ASP A 353 -11.27 2.43 -16.76
C ASP A 353 -12.03 1.15 -17.20
N THR A 354 -12.82 1.23 -18.29
CA THR A 354 -13.71 0.13 -18.73
C THR A 354 -12.95 -1.17 -19.03
N LEU A 355 -11.72 -1.09 -19.55
CA LEU A 355 -10.95 -2.28 -19.90
C LEU A 355 -10.55 -3.08 -18.66
N GLU A 356 -10.05 -2.38 -17.65
CA GLU A 356 -9.61 -2.91 -16.37
C GLU A 356 -10.80 -3.43 -15.57
N GLN A 357 -11.91 -2.70 -15.60
CA GLN A 357 -13.17 -3.13 -15.00
C GLN A 357 -13.64 -4.49 -15.53
N ASN A 358 -13.37 -4.82 -16.79
CA ASN A 358 -13.76 -6.09 -17.41
C ASN A 358 -12.63 -7.14 -17.41
N HIS A 359 -11.53 -6.89 -16.70
CA HIS A 359 -10.40 -7.82 -16.66
C HIS A 359 -10.75 -9.12 -15.91
N SER A 360 -10.28 -10.25 -16.41
CA SER A 360 -10.57 -11.60 -15.86
C SER A 360 -10.01 -11.85 -14.46
N LEU A 361 -9.21 -10.91 -13.91
CA LEU A 361 -8.79 -10.96 -12.52
C LEU A 361 -10.00 -11.11 -11.59
N PHE A 362 -11.09 -10.40 -11.89
CA PHE A 362 -12.30 -10.42 -11.09
C PHE A 362 -13.13 -11.70 -11.23
N ASP A 363 -12.77 -12.60 -12.15
CA ASP A 363 -13.37 -13.93 -12.23
C ASP A 363 -12.75 -14.88 -11.18
N ASP A 364 -11.46 -14.69 -10.87
CA ASP A 364 -10.71 -15.50 -9.90
C ASP A 364 -10.69 -14.87 -8.49
N TYR A 365 -10.61 -13.55 -8.42
CA TYR A 365 -10.54 -12.78 -7.18
C TYR A 365 -11.84 -12.02 -6.94
N GLY A 366 -12.52 -12.36 -5.85
CA GLY A 366 -13.71 -11.65 -5.38
C GLY A 366 -13.35 -10.27 -4.83
N ASP A 367 -14.03 -9.25 -5.34
CA ASP A 367 -14.03 -7.89 -4.76
C ASP A 367 -15.30 -7.71 -3.91
N PRO A 368 -15.19 -7.57 -2.58
CA PRO A 368 -16.35 -7.43 -1.71
C PRO A 368 -17.15 -6.14 -1.94
N CYS A 369 -16.55 -5.12 -2.56
CA CYS A 369 -17.17 -3.83 -2.90
C CYS A 369 -17.90 -3.85 -4.25
N ARG A 370 -17.60 -4.82 -5.12
CA ARG A 370 -18.06 -4.84 -6.51
C ARG A 370 -19.39 -5.57 -6.66
N GLU A 371 -20.29 -5.01 -7.47
CA GLU A 371 -21.49 -5.71 -7.96
C GLU A 371 -21.28 -6.25 -9.39
N GLY A 372 -20.50 -5.51 -10.21
CA GLY A 372 -20.12 -5.90 -11.56
C GLY A 372 -19.10 -4.92 -12.16
N PRO A 373 -18.69 -5.12 -13.42
CA PRO A 373 -17.82 -4.17 -14.13
C PRO A 373 -18.51 -2.81 -14.23
N GLY A 374 -17.83 -1.75 -13.78
CA GLY A 374 -18.36 -0.39 -13.77
C GLY A 374 -19.48 -0.15 -12.76
N LYS A 375 -19.75 -1.13 -11.86
CA LYS A 375 -20.83 -1.07 -10.89
C LYS A 375 -20.38 -1.50 -9.50
N GLU A 376 -20.33 -0.53 -8.62
CA GLU A 376 -20.06 -0.72 -7.19
C GLU A 376 -21.35 -1.05 -6.41
N LYS A 377 -21.20 -1.73 -5.28
CA LYS A 377 -22.30 -1.89 -4.32
C LYS A 377 -22.74 -0.53 -3.76
N PRO A 378 -24.02 -0.36 -3.37
CA PRO A 378 -24.57 0.94 -2.97
C PRO A 378 -23.87 1.62 -1.79
N TRP A 379 -23.17 0.85 -0.96
CA TRP A 379 -22.48 1.33 0.21
C TRP A 379 -21.03 1.75 -0.07
N VAL A 380 -20.44 1.48 -1.23
CA VAL A 380 -19.02 1.78 -1.48
C VAL A 380 -18.76 3.29 -1.47
N ILE A 381 -17.53 3.67 -1.11
CA ILE A 381 -17.03 5.04 -1.19
C ILE A 381 -15.71 5.02 -1.97
N GLY A 382 -15.45 6.08 -2.73
CA GLY A 382 -14.14 6.30 -3.32
C GLY A 382 -13.03 6.43 -2.28
N THR A 383 -11.82 6.04 -2.65
CA THR A 383 -10.66 6.02 -1.76
C THR A 383 -9.66 7.14 -2.06
N LEU A 384 -9.77 7.81 -3.20
CA LEU A 384 -8.92 8.93 -3.57
C LEU A 384 -9.54 10.28 -3.14
N LEU A 385 -8.82 11.05 -2.34
CA LEU A 385 -9.20 12.40 -1.92
C LEU A 385 -8.79 13.43 -2.98
N LYS A 386 -9.55 14.53 -3.05
CA LYS A 386 -9.12 15.70 -3.83
C LYS A 386 -7.93 16.36 -3.13
N GLN A 387 -6.74 16.19 -3.70
CA GLN A 387 -5.49 16.70 -3.13
C GLN A 387 -5.54 18.18 -2.71
N PRO A 388 -6.17 19.13 -3.44
CA PRO A 388 -6.19 20.53 -3.02
C PRO A 388 -6.92 20.79 -1.69
N THR A 389 -7.83 19.90 -1.27
CA THR A 389 -8.72 20.10 -0.13
C THR A 389 -8.27 19.38 1.14
N LEU A 390 -7.12 18.69 1.15
CA LEU A 390 -6.67 17.79 2.24
C LEU A 390 -6.59 18.43 3.64
N TYR A 391 -6.55 19.76 3.73
CA TYR A 391 -6.39 20.49 4.98
C TYR A 391 -7.63 21.30 5.38
N GLU A 392 -8.73 21.17 4.63
CA GLU A 392 -10.01 21.81 4.98
C GLU A 392 -10.65 21.16 6.22
N GLU A 393 -11.45 21.93 6.96
CA GLU A 393 -12.02 21.54 8.25
C GLU A 393 -12.79 20.21 8.20
N ASP A 394 -13.52 19.98 7.11
CA ASP A 394 -14.35 18.79 6.92
C ASP A 394 -13.53 17.51 6.67
N VAL A 395 -12.22 17.60 6.44
CA VAL A 395 -11.38 16.42 6.12
C VAL A 395 -10.03 16.36 6.84
N ASN A 396 -9.66 17.39 7.59
CA ASN A 396 -8.33 17.49 8.20
C ASN A 396 -8.14 16.64 9.47
N THR A 397 -9.20 16.07 10.04
CA THR A 397 -9.12 15.15 11.20
C THR A 397 -9.82 13.83 10.90
N SER A 398 -9.48 12.78 11.64
CA SER A 398 -10.10 11.46 11.43
C SER A 398 -11.62 11.47 11.67
N LEU A 399 -12.11 12.27 12.61
CA LEU A 399 -13.54 12.40 12.91
C LEU A 399 -14.28 13.24 11.86
N THR A 400 -13.70 14.37 11.44
CA THR A 400 -14.32 15.20 10.39
C THR A 400 -14.34 14.47 9.06
N LEU A 401 -13.24 13.81 8.67
CA LEU A 401 -13.21 12.98 7.48
C LEU A 401 -14.22 11.83 7.56
N LYS A 402 -14.37 11.16 8.71
CA LYS A 402 -15.41 10.13 8.89
C LYS A 402 -16.81 10.69 8.61
N ARG A 403 -17.16 11.83 9.20
CA ARG A 403 -18.44 12.52 8.98
C ARG A 403 -18.63 12.87 7.50
N THR A 404 -17.57 13.31 6.83
CA THR A 404 -17.55 13.59 5.39
C THR A 404 -17.83 12.34 4.56
N LEU A 405 -17.21 11.21 4.88
CA LEU A 405 -17.45 9.94 4.18
C LEU A 405 -18.88 9.41 4.39
N GLU A 406 -19.48 9.67 5.54
CA GLU A 406 -20.87 9.27 5.84
C GLU A 406 -21.90 10.19 5.16
N THR A 407 -21.54 11.43 4.81
CA THR A 407 -22.44 12.44 4.23
C THR A 407 -22.29 12.54 2.71
N LYS A 408 -23.34 12.22 1.94
CA LYS A 408 -23.30 12.17 0.46
C LYS A 408 -22.86 13.49 -0.18
N GLU A 409 -23.33 14.61 0.34
CA GLU A 409 -23.07 15.95 -0.19
C GLU A 409 -21.60 16.35 0.02
N LEU A 410 -21.04 16.02 1.18
CA LEU A 410 -19.62 16.27 1.49
C LEU A 410 -18.72 15.36 0.68
N ARG A 411 -19.08 14.09 0.48
CA ARG A 411 -18.31 13.18 -0.40
C ARG A 411 -18.07 13.78 -1.80
N LYS A 412 -19.10 14.40 -2.40
CA LYS A 412 -18.99 15.07 -3.71
C LYS A 412 -17.94 16.18 -3.75
N GLN A 413 -17.73 16.85 -2.61
CA GLN A 413 -16.79 17.95 -2.48
C GLN A 413 -15.36 17.43 -2.31
N TYR A 414 -15.17 16.37 -1.54
CA TYR A 414 -13.85 15.97 -1.05
C TYR A 414 -13.25 14.68 -1.66
N ILE A 415 -14.08 13.77 -2.17
CA ILE A 415 -13.60 12.57 -2.87
C ILE A 415 -13.43 12.89 -4.37
N SER A 416 -12.39 12.36 -5.00
CA SER A 416 -12.13 12.55 -6.42
C SER A 416 -13.27 11.97 -7.26
N PRO A 417 -13.83 12.74 -8.22
CA PRO A 417 -14.91 12.28 -9.08
C PRO A 417 -14.36 11.34 -10.16
N PRO A 418 -15.21 10.52 -10.80
CA PRO A 418 -14.78 9.65 -11.89
C PRO A 418 -14.24 10.45 -13.09
N VAL A 419 -13.38 9.79 -13.86
CA VAL A 419 -12.68 10.35 -15.02
C VAL A 419 -13.51 10.10 -16.26
N ALA A 420 -13.67 11.14 -17.08
CA ALA A 420 -14.37 11.05 -18.35
C ALA A 420 -13.46 10.39 -19.41
N ALA A 421 -14.04 9.61 -20.32
CA ALA A 421 -13.30 9.13 -21.48
C ALA A 421 -12.89 10.31 -22.40
N GLU A 422 -11.73 10.20 -23.05
CA GLU A 422 -11.20 11.26 -23.89
C GLU A 422 -12.22 11.72 -24.95
N GLY A 423 -12.51 13.03 -24.98
CA GLY A 423 -13.44 13.63 -25.94
C GLY A 423 -14.93 13.50 -25.60
N PHE A 424 -15.30 12.87 -24.48
CA PHE A 424 -16.70 12.70 -24.08
C PHE A 424 -17.01 13.34 -22.73
N PRO A 425 -18.06 14.17 -22.59
CA PRO A 425 -18.46 14.72 -21.30
C PRO A 425 -19.05 13.62 -20.41
N LEU A 426 -18.62 13.57 -19.14
CA LEU A 426 -19.16 12.66 -18.15
C LEU A 426 -20.37 13.27 -17.43
N VAL A 427 -21.51 12.59 -17.49
CA VAL A 427 -22.67 12.87 -16.63
C VAL A 427 -22.61 11.93 -15.43
N TYR A 428 -22.20 12.46 -14.25
CA TYR A 428 -22.05 11.65 -13.04
C TYR A 428 -22.65 12.33 -11.79
N PRO A 429 -23.42 11.60 -10.97
CA PRO A 429 -23.89 10.23 -11.21
C PRO A 429 -25.00 10.23 -12.28
N GLU A 430 -25.25 9.09 -12.92
CA GLU A 430 -26.45 8.96 -13.75
C GLU A 430 -27.73 9.21 -12.93
N ASN A 431 -28.81 9.58 -13.60
CA ASN A 431 -30.08 9.86 -12.92
C ASN A 431 -30.53 8.65 -12.09
N GLY A 432 -30.68 8.85 -10.78
CA GLY A 432 -31.08 7.80 -9.83
C GLY A 432 -29.93 6.99 -9.24
N GLN A 433 -28.69 7.16 -9.69
CA GLN A 433 -27.52 6.44 -9.15
C GLN A 433 -26.87 7.18 -7.96
N PRO A 434 -26.26 6.44 -7.01
CA PRO A 434 -25.51 7.05 -5.92
C PRO A 434 -24.22 7.72 -6.43
N TRP A 435 -23.75 8.74 -5.71
CA TRP A 435 -22.44 9.32 -5.92
C TRP A 435 -21.43 8.61 -5.01
N ILE A 436 -20.40 8.03 -5.61
CA ILE A 436 -19.45 7.11 -4.97
C ILE A 436 -18.07 7.75 -4.91
N GLY A 437 -17.58 8.26 -6.04
CA GLY A 437 -16.20 8.71 -6.22
C GLY A 437 -15.26 7.56 -6.56
N ARG A 438 -14.00 7.89 -6.92
CA ARG A 438 -13.02 6.93 -7.41
C ARG A 438 -12.48 6.04 -6.30
N ARG A 439 -12.80 4.74 -6.34
CA ARG A 439 -12.15 3.71 -5.51
C ARG A 439 -11.07 3.03 -6.34
N ILE A 440 -9.81 3.36 -6.03
CA ILE A 440 -8.64 2.84 -6.74
C ILE A 440 -7.77 1.92 -5.88
N ASP A 441 -8.04 1.88 -4.57
CA ASP A 441 -7.39 1.00 -3.62
C ASP A 441 -8.27 -0.26 -3.43
N TYR A 442 -7.72 -1.43 -3.74
CA TYR A 442 -8.44 -2.70 -3.72
C TYR A 442 -7.89 -3.65 -2.67
N ILE A 443 -8.80 -4.45 -2.11
CA ILE A 443 -8.44 -5.63 -1.32
C ILE A 443 -9.37 -6.78 -1.70
N LEU A 444 -8.79 -7.76 -2.38
CA LEU A 444 -9.46 -8.86 -3.04
C LEU A 444 -9.11 -10.18 -2.36
N TYR A 445 -9.99 -11.17 -2.47
CA TYR A 445 -9.77 -12.51 -1.93
C TYR A 445 -10.08 -13.58 -2.97
N ARG A 446 -9.41 -14.73 -2.89
CA ARG A 446 -9.63 -15.85 -3.81
C ARG A 446 -9.97 -17.12 -3.04
N GLU A 447 -11.14 -17.69 -3.34
CA GLU A 447 -11.63 -18.93 -2.73
C GLU A 447 -11.15 -20.19 -3.46
N SER A 448 -10.82 -20.10 -4.75
CA SER A 448 -10.46 -21.29 -5.55
C SER A 448 -9.15 -21.97 -5.12
N THR A 449 -8.30 -21.27 -4.36
CA THR A 449 -6.98 -21.75 -3.91
C THR A 449 -6.90 -22.10 -2.43
N ILE A 450 -7.94 -21.77 -1.64
CA ILE A 450 -8.00 -22.19 -0.23
C ILE A 450 -8.32 -23.69 -0.13
N SER A 451 -8.03 -24.28 1.02
CA SER A 451 -8.35 -25.69 1.26
C SER A 451 -9.86 -25.92 1.12
N LYS A 452 -10.26 -27.04 0.51
CA LYS A 452 -11.68 -27.44 0.40
C LYS A 452 -12.35 -27.65 1.76
N LEU A 453 -11.55 -27.80 2.81
CA LEU A 453 -11.98 -27.93 4.19
C LEU A 453 -12.30 -26.58 4.83
N CYS A 454 -11.91 -25.47 4.18
CA CYS A 454 -12.13 -24.13 4.67
C CYS A 454 -13.38 -23.54 4.03
N ARG A 455 -14.24 -22.97 4.87
CA ARG A 455 -15.24 -22.00 4.44
C ARG A 455 -14.77 -20.62 4.86
N MET A 456 -14.74 -19.71 3.90
CA MET A 456 -14.36 -18.31 4.09
C MET A 456 -15.61 -17.44 3.99
N GLU A 457 -15.71 -16.45 4.87
CA GLU A 457 -16.77 -15.44 4.85
C GLU A 457 -16.14 -14.04 5.03
N VAL A 458 -16.61 -13.07 4.25
CA VAL A 458 -16.24 -11.67 4.45
C VAL A 458 -17.00 -11.14 5.66
N GLU A 459 -16.28 -10.84 6.74
CA GLU A 459 -16.88 -10.33 7.97
C GLU A 459 -17.10 -8.81 7.91
N ALA A 460 -16.12 -8.06 7.39
CA ALA A 460 -16.20 -6.61 7.30
C ALA A 460 -15.28 -6.04 6.23
N VAL A 461 -15.73 -4.95 5.60
CA VAL A 461 -14.91 -4.04 4.79
C VAL A 461 -14.91 -2.68 5.46
N THR A 462 -13.72 -2.15 5.74
CA THR A 462 -13.56 -0.90 6.50
C THR A 462 -12.81 0.15 5.70
N PHE A 463 -13.40 1.36 5.61
CA PHE A 463 -12.72 2.57 5.16
C PHE A 463 -12.20 3.34 6.37
N ILE A 464 -10.91 3.65 6.40
CA ILE A 464 -10.22 4.13 7.61
C ILE A 464 -9.84 5.59 7.42
N THR A 465 -10.29 6.46 8.32
CA THR A 465 -10.03 7.91 8.23
C THR A 465 -8.92 8.38 9.15
N GLN A 466 -8.23 7.46 9.85
CA GLN A 466 -7.19 7.79 10.83
C GLN A 466 -6.03 8.60 10.23
N LEU A 467 -5.77 8.46 8.92
CA LEU A 467 -4.68 9.13 8.22
C LEU A 467 -5.08 10.45 7.53
N ALA A 468 -6.22 11.04 7.91
CA ALA A 468 -6.64 12.37 7.47
C ALA A 468 -5.48 13.38 7.51
N SER A 469 -5.30 14.17 6.43
CA SER A 469 -4.21 15.13 6.19
C SER A 469 -2.78 14.55 6.06
N LEU A 470 -2.59 13.26 6.28
CA LEU A 470 -1.29 12.59 6.21
C LEU A 470 -1.05 11.84 4.89
N THR A 471 -2.10 11.57 4.12
CA THR A 471 -2.06 11.01 2.77
C THR A 471 -3.30 11.49 2.00
N ASP A 472 -3.29 11.36 0.69
CA ASP A 472 -4.42 11.61 -0.21
C ASP A 472 -5.28 10.38 -0.50
N HIS A 473 -4.95 9.22 0.07
CA HIS A 473 -5.75 8.00 -0.01
C HIS A 473 -6.43 7.65 1.31
N ILE A 474 -7.56 6.95 1.22
CA ILE A 474 -8.29 6.38 2.35
C ILE A 474 -7.90 4.90 2.47
N PRO A 475 -7.17 4.50 3.53
CA PRO A 475 -6.86 3.09 3.75
C PRO A 475 -8.09 2.21 3.78
N VAL A 476 -7.97 1.02 3.20
CA VAL A 476 -9.04 0.01 3.14
C VAL A 476 -8.59 -1.23 3.91
N SER A 477 -9.50 -1.81 4.68
CA SER A 477 -9.26 -3.05 5.40
C SER A 477 -10.35 -4.08 5.12
N LEU A 478 -9.93 -5.35 5.06
CA LEU A 478 -10.78 -6.52 4.88
C LEU A 478 -10.61 -7.44 6.07
N ARG A 479 -11.71 -7.84 6.70
CA ARG A 479 -11.73 -8.89 7.70
C ARG A 479 -12.40 -10.14 7.15
N LEU A 480 -11.66 -11.25 7.16
CA LEU A 480 -12.14 -12.56 6.72
C LEU A 480 -12.31 -13.46 7.93
N ASN A 481 -13.43 -14.18 7.98
CA ASN A 481 -13.67 -15.23 8.94
C ASN A 481 -13.52 -16.57 8.23
N VAL A 482 -12.65 -17.45 8.74
CA VAL A 482 -12.35 -18.74 8.12
C VAL A 482 -12.62 -19.85 9.12
N THR A 483 -13.55 -20.73 8.77
CA THR A 483 -13.90 -21.95 9.51
C THR A 483 -13.35 -23.17 8.78
N MET A 484 -12.65 -24.05 9.49
CA MET A 484 -12.23 -25.36 9.00
C MET A 484 -13.18 -26.45 9.49
N ASP A 485 -13.72 -27.21 8.55
CA ASP A 485 -14.52 -28.39 8.88
C ASP A 485 -13.60 -29.52 9.36
N SER A 486 -13.81 -29.96 10.60
CA SER A 486 -13.08 -31.09 11.20
C SER A 486 -13.56 -32.47 10.71
N ASN A 487 -14.72 -32.53 10.04
CA ASN A 487 -15.44 -33.76 9.69
C ASN A 487 -15.24 -34.27 8.26
N TYR A 488 -14.30 -33.72 7.48
CA TYR A 488 -13.99 -34.28 6.16
C TYR A 488 -13.04 -35.47 6.34
N ASP A 489 -13.61 -36.62 6.68
CA ASP A 489 -12.98 -37.92 6.49
C ASP A 489 -12.91 -38.16 4.98
N GLY A 490 -11.69 -38.11 4.44
CA GLY A 490 -11.42 -38.44 3.04
C GLY A 490 -11.47 -39.95 2.82
N ASP A 491 -12.63 -40.57 3.06
CA ASP A 491 -13.01 -41.83 2.44
C ASP A 491 -13.97 -41.47 1.29
N ASP A 492 -13.41 -41.39 0.08
CA ASP A 492 -14.02 -41.42 -1.27
C ASP A 492 -12.96 -40.76 -2.19
N ASP A 493 -12.21 -41.42 -3.09
CA ASP A 493 -12.39 -42.67 -3.81
C ASP A 493 -11.03 -43.24 -4.27
N VAL A 494 -11.03 -44.57 -4.43
CA VAL A 494 -10.03 -45.45 -5.07
C VAL A 494 -9.98 -45.24 -6.59
#